data_AF-A0A936LWS8-F1
#
_entry.id   AF-A0A936LWS8-F1
#
_cell.length_a   1.000
_cell.length_b   1.000
_cell.length_c   1.000
_cell.angle_alpha   90.00
_cell.angle_beta   90.00
_cell.angle_gamma   90.00
#
_symmetry.space_group_name_H-M   'P 1'
#
loop_
_entity.id
_entity.type
_entity.pdbx_description
1 polymer ?
#
loop_
_entity_poly.entity_id
_entity_poly.type
_entity_poly.pdbx_seq_one_letter_code
_entity_poly.pdbx_strand_id
1 'polypeptide(L)'
;MLMVADAVDLSTFFEQTDFDLASFRRFADRAHESFAARERFEEMLREHAEIGGKTPVDALRQGVGLLILGRYGPALEAFDRAPDTASRHYFAAQAALALGRYAQAVEEFGAAAKAGWDRIETDLQIAAVHARVADGAVPRANAGDAEAQKRLHDALAAANKILSDRSAQGEGLAQWHYVRGLLAELEGDPAAAREAYASATRLDADHTAAGFRLARLYEQAGMEDSALDVYARLTAQPRAFANALLNASLLYEDRGDYAEAADCLRRVLQVEPNHRRARLFLKSVESCRQMVIREPGDERIDPRQRMLASPISEFELSVRARNCLKKMNIRTLGDLTRLREEELLAYKNFGETSLTEIKALLQRRGLKLGQGLEEAPAEPVEAAPIAAPPPRPVVPPGQEGVLGVSVAELELSVRSRRCLQRLNIKTLGDLVQYSEADLLATRNFGVTSLNEIRARLAERGLQLAVKEG
;
A
#
# COMPACT_ATOMS: atom_id res chain seq x y z
N MET A 1 7.41 -14.86 11.40
CA MET A 1 7.56 -14.01 12.59
C MET A 1 8.55 -12.91 12.22
N LEU A 2 8.07 -11.81 11.66
CA LEU A 2 8.91 -10.66 11.30
C LEU A 2 9.31 -9.99 12.62
N MET A 3 10.61 -9.97 12.92
CA MET A 3 11.13 -9.14 14.01
C MET A 3 10.78 -7.69 13.68
N VAL A 4 10.01 -7.05 14.56
CA VAL A 4 9.87 -5.60 14.57
C VAL A 4 11.26 -5.05 14.84
N ALA A 5 11.96 -4.64 13.78
CA ALA A 5 13.23 -3.94 13.92
C ALA A 5 12.95 -2.67 14.74
N ASP A 6 13.72 -2.46 15.81
CA ASP A 6 13.64 -1.25 16.63
C ASP A 6 13.57 -0.03 15.71
N ALA A 7 12.52 0.78 15.87
CA ALA A 7 12.26 1.90 14.99
C ALA A 7 13.39 2.91 15.12
N VAL A 8 14.25 2.99 14.10
CA VAL A 8 15.42 3.86 14.09
C VAL A 8 14.95 5.31 14.04
N ASP A 9 15.39 6.10 15.00
CA ASP A 9 15.16 7.54 14.97
C ASP A 9 16.13 8.19 13.97
N LEU A 10 15.57 8.85 12.94
CA LEU A 10 16.34 9.57 11.94
C LEU A 10 17.15 10.72 12.53
N SER A 11 16.78 11.23 13.72
CA SER A 11 17.57 12.26 14.41
C SER A 11 18.98 11.78 14.77
N THR A 12 19.13 10.50 15.12
CA THR A 12 20.41 9.86 15.48
C THR A 12 21.38 9.75 14.31
N PHE A 13 20.92 10.00 13.08
CA PHE A 13 21.78 10.12 11.90
C PHE A 13 22.83 11.23 12.08
N PHE A 14 22.43 12.35 12.67
CA PHE A 14 23.30 13.52 12.84
C PHE A 14 24.29 13.38 14.00
N GLU A 15 24.12 12.35 14.82
CA GLU A 15 25.07 11.99 15.88
C GLU A 15 26.23 11.14 15.36
N GLN A 16 26.06 10.48 14.20
CA GLN A 16 27.08 9.60 13.62
C GLN A 16 28.34 10.39 13.26
N THR A 17 29.50 9.96 13.74
CA THR A 17 30.78 10.55 13.32
C THR A 17 31.37 9.86 12.11
N ASP A 18 30.93 8.63 11.85
CA ASP A 18 31.35 7.79 10.73
C ASP A 18 30.22 6.81 10.33
N PHE A 19 30.36 6.14 9.19
CA PHE A 19 29.34 5.26 8.63
C PHE A 19 29.96 3.94 8.12
N ASP A 20 29.27 2.84 8.41
CA ASP A 20 29.51 1.54 7.79
C ASP A 20 28.30 1.15 6.92
N LEU A 21 28.36 -0.02 6.27
CA LEU A 21 27.25 -0.50 5.44
C LEU A 21 25.98 -0.77 6.26
N ALA A 22 26.11 -1.22 7.50
CA ALA A 22 24.97 -1.58 8.34
C ALA A 22 24.20 -0.34 8.79
N SER A 23 24.91 0.68 9.30
CA SER A 23 24.32 1.96 9.70
C SER A 23 23.74 2.69 8.50
N PHE A 24 24.43 2.70 7.35
CA PHE A 24 23.90 3.24 6.10
C PHE A 24 22.58 2.57 5.70
N ARG A 25 22.54 1.23 5.65
CA ARG A 25 21.33 0.48 5.28
C ARG A 25 20.17 0.80 6.21
N ARG A 26 20.43 0.80 7.52
CA ARG A 26 19.44 1.08 8.55
C ARG A 26 18.78 2.46 8.39
N PHE A 27 19.57 3.52 8.20
CA PHE A 27 19.03 4.87 7.97
C PHE A 27 18.31 4.99 6.64
N ALA A 28 18.84 4.34 5.59
CA ALA A 28 18.21 4.38 4.29
C ALA A 28 16.87 3.60 4.26
N ASP A 29 16.73 2.49 4.99
CA ASP A 29 15.46 1.79 5.15
C ASP A 29 14.42 2.69 5.81
N ARG A 30 14.82 3.35 6.90
CA ARG A 30 13.95 4.29 7.61
C ARG A 30 13.59 5.52 6.78
N ALA A 31 14.53 6.08 6.02
CA ALA A 31 14.30 7.24 5.18
C ALA A 31 13.37 6.93 3.99
N HIS A 32 13.34 5.68 3.51
CA HIS A 32 12.53 5.28 2.34
C HIS A 32 11.31 4.43 2.68
N GLU A 33 10.95 4.28 3.96
CA GLU A 33 9.76 3.51 4.36
C GLU A 33 8.45 4.12 3.84
N SER A 34 8.42 5.45 3.66
CA SER A 34 7.26 6.19 3.18
C SER A 34 7.68 7.53 2.57
N PHE A 35 6.80 8.12 1.76
CA PHE A 35 6.99 9.47 1.23
C PHE A 35 7.20 10.51 2.35
N ALA A 36 6.41 10.43 3.43
CA ALA A 36 6.51 11.36 4.55
C ALA A 36 7.83 11.22 5.33
N ALA A 37 8.32 9.99 5.52
CA ALA A 37 9.62 9.76 6.15
C ALA A 37 10.77 10.33 5.31
N ARG A 38 10.67 10.18 3.98
CA ARG A 38 11.63 10.73 3.04
C ARG A 38 11.64 12.26 3.04
N GLU A 39 10.48 12.90 3.00
CA GLU A 39 10.37 14.37 3.08
C GLU A 39 10.93 14.89 4.39
N ARG A 40 10.60 14.23 5.50
CA ARG A 40 11.14 14.57 6.82
C ARG A 40 12.66 14.46 6.87
N PHE A 41 13.23 13.38 6.31
CA PHE A 41 14.69 13.22 6.27
C PHE A 41 15.37 14.29 5.41
N GLU A 42 14.75 14.65 4.27
CA GLU A 42 15.22 15.73 3.40
C GLU A 42 15.16 17.11 4.08
N GLU A 43 14.11 17.37 4.86
CA GLU A 43 13.99 18.58 5.69
C GLU A 43 15.07 18.63 6.77
N MET A 44 15.25 17.55 7.54
CA MET A 44 16.29 17.47 8.58
C MET A 44 17.70 17.70 8.02
N LEU A 45 18.03 17.13 6.84
CA LEU A 45 19.30 17.38 6.17
C LEU A 45 19.48 18.85 5.75
N ARG A 46 18.40 19.50 5.32
CA ARG A 46 18.43 20.93 4.96
C ARG A 46 18.67 21.80 6.18
N GLU A 47 17.91 21.57 7.26
CA GLU A 47 18.06 22.31 8.52
C GLU A 47 19.46 22.15 9.12
N HIS A 48 20.01 20.92 9.11
CA HIS A 48 21.36 20.67 9.60
C HIS A 48 22.41 21.44 8.78
N ALA A 49 22.27 21.47 7.47
CA ALA A 49 23.16 22.23 6.58
C ALA A 49 23.09 23.75 6.81
N GLU A 50 21.92 24.30 7.17
CA GLU A 50 21.72 25.73 7.44
C GLU A 50 22.24 26.16 8.82
N ILE A 51 21.96 25.38 9.86
CA ILE A 51 22.17 25.77 11.28
C ILE A 51 23.59 25.45 11.76
N GLY A 52 24.16 24.32 11.34
CA GLY A 52 25.39 23.76 11.95
C GLY A 52 26.39 23.11 11.00
N GLY A 53 26.03 22.87 9.73
CA GLY A 53 26.78 22.06 8.77
C GLY A 53 28.08 22.65 8.21
N LYS A 54 28.96 23.16 9.09
CA LYS A 54 30.21 23.81 8.70
C LYS A 54 31.45 22.98 9.01
N THR A 55 31.34 21.88 9.77
CA THR A 55 32.48 21.01 10.04
C THR A 55 32.69 20.00 8.92
N PRO A 56 33.92 19.48 8.73
CA PRO A 56 34.15 18.36 7.80
C PRO A 56 33.25 17.15 8.10
N VAL A 57 33.04 16.79 9.37
CA VAL A 57 32.17 15.67 9.76
C VAL A 57 30.72 15.92 9.33
N ASP A 58 30.24 17.16 9.38
CA ASP A 58 28.91 17.49 8.85
C ASP A 58 28.83 17.34 7.33
N ALA A 59 29.91 17.65 6.61
CA ALA A 59 29.98 17.40 5.17
C ALA A 59 29.92 15.90 4.84
N LEU A 60 30.51 15.03 5.69
CA LEU A 60 30.36 13.57 5.56
C LEU A 60 28.89 13.16 5.73
N ARG A 61 28.23 13.60 6.81
CA ARG A 61 26.79 13.34 7.05
C ARG A 61 25.94 13.84 5.90
N GLN A 62 26.22 15.04 5.40
CA GLN A 62 25.51 15.63 4.28
C GLN A 62 25.67 14.78 3.01
N GLY A 63 26.90 14.34 2.71
CA GLY A 63 27.18 13.47 1.57
C GLY A 63 26.45 12.14 1.67
N VAL A 64 26.52 11.46 2.83
CA VAL A 64 25.82 10.20 3.06
C VAL A 64 24.30 10.38 3.01
N GLY A 65 23.76 11.43 3.62
CA GLY A 65 22.32 11.72 3.62
C GLY A 65 21.78 12.01 2.21
N LEU A 66 22.52 12.80 1.42
CA LEU A 66 22.19 13.06 0.02
C LEU A 66 22.30 11.79 -0.83
N LEU A 67 23.28 10.93 -0.57
CA LEU A 67 23.40 9.62 -1.20
C LEU A 67 22.18 8.75 -0.89
N ILE A 68 21.74 8.69 0.37
CA ILE A 68 20.51 7.98 0.77
C ILE A 68 19.32 8.53 -0.02
N LEU A 69 19.19 9.84 -0.15
CA LEU A 69 18.12 10.48 -0.93
C LEU A 69 18.29 10.33 -2.47
N GLY A 70 19.33 9.68 -2.96
CA GLY A 70 19.60 9.53 -4.40
C GLY A 70 20.01 10.83 -5.09
N ARG A 71 20.53 11.80 -4.34
CA ARG A 71 21.05 13.09 -4.85
C ARG A 71 22.56 12.99 -5.04
N TYR A 72 22.98 12.16 -5.98
CA TYR A 72 24.38 11.75 -6.13
C TYR A 72 25.37 12.87 -6.48
N GLY A 73 24.97 13.84 -7.32
CA GLY A 73 25.82 14.99 -7.67
C GLY A 73 26.16 15.86 -6.46
N PRO A 74 25.14 16.42 -5.78
CA PRO A 74 25.34 17.14 -4.53
C PRO A 74 26.03 16.33 -3.43
N ALA A 75 25.82 15.00 -3.39
CA ALA A 75 26.52 14.13 -2.45
C ALA A 75 28.05 14.15 -2.67
N LEU A 76 28.51 14.09 -3.93
CA LEU A 76 29.94 14.19 -4.25
C LEU A 76 30.53 15.55 -3.83
N GLU A 77 29.82 16.64 -4.08
CA GLU A 77 30.25 18.00 -3.66
C GLU A 77 30.35 18.13 -2.12
N ALA A 78 29.51 17.38 -1.39
CA ALA A 78 29.63 17.29 0.07
C ALA A 78 30.83 16.44 0.48
N PHE A 79 31.07 15.29 -0.16
CA PHE A 79 32.24 14.44 0.12
C PHE A 79 33.58 15.13 -0.17
N ASP A 80 33.65 16.08 -1.09
CA ASP A 80 34.87 16.88 -1.34
C ASP A 80 35.28 17.76 -0.15
N ARG A 81 34.34 18.05 0.76
CA ARG A 81 34.58 18.84 1.98
C ARG A 81 34.65 17.97 3.25
N ALA A 82 34.44 16.67 3.11
CA ALA A 82 34.42 15.71 4.20
C ALA A 82 35.84 15.25 4.60
N PRO A 83 36.05 14.63 5.78
CA PRO A 83 37.34 14.12 6.19
C PRO A 83 37.81 12.99 5.27
N ASP A 84 39.11 12.93 5.07
CA ASP A 84 39.78 11.88 4.30
C ASP A 84 39.73 10.54 5.07
N THR A 85 38.65 9.79 4.86
CA THR A 85 38.30 8.58 5.63
C THR A 85 37.84 7.47 4.69
N ALA A 86 37.96 6.22 5.16
CA ALA A 86 37.56 5.04 4.40
C ALA A 86 36.09 5.09 3.95
N SER A 87 35.20 5.48 4.86
CA SER A 87 33.75 5.63 4.60
C SER A 87 33.44 6.72 3.57
N ARG A 88 34.07 7.89 3.70
CA ARG A 88 33.95 9.00 2.75
C ARG A 88 34.24 8.51 1.33
N HIS A 89 35.37 7.84 1.15
CA HIS A 89 35.75 7.31 -0.15
C HIS A 89 34.78 6.24 -0.65
N TYR A 90 34.38 5.30 0.21
CA TYR A 90 33.47 4.23 -0.17
C TYR A 90 32.11 4.78 -0.63
N PHE A 91 31.52 5.70 0.12
CA PHE A 91 30.23 6.31 -0.24
C PHE A 91 30.34 7.29 -1.42
N ALA A 92 31.47 7.98 -1.58
CA ALA A 92 31.75 8.76 -2.79
C ALA A 92 31.84 7.85 -4.03
N ALA A 93 32.47 6.67 -3.92
CA ALA A 93 32.52 5.69 -5.00
C ALA A 93 31.12 5.20 -5.40
N GLN A 94 30.25 4.93 -4.42
CA GLN A 94 28.85 4.56 -4.66
C GLN A 94 28.07 5.68 -5.38
N ALA A 95 28.27 6.95 -4.98
CA ALA A 95 27.65 8.10 -5.65
C ALA A 95 28.16 8.27 -7.09
N ALA A 96 29.47 8.15 -7.31
CA ALA A 96 30.08 8.22 -8.63
C ALA A 96 29.60 7.09 -9.55
N LEU A 97 29.48 5.87 -9.01
CA LEU A 97 28.92 4.72 -9.71
C LEU A 97 27.47 4.96 -10.15
N ALA A 98 26.62 5.50 -9.26
CA ALA A 98 25.23 5.83 -9.59
C ALA A 98 25.09 6.89 -10.69
N LEU A 99 26.09 7.77 -10.86
CA LEU A 99 26.17 8.75 -11.95
C LEU A 99 26.82 8.20 -13.24
N GLY A 100 27.25 6.93 -13.27
CA GLY A 100 27.99 6.35 -14.39
C GLY A 100 29.42 6.88 -14.54
N ARG A 101 29.98 7.54 -13.51
CA ARG A 101 31.37 8.04 -13.49
C ARG A 101 32.32 6.91 -13.08
N TYR A 102 32.43 5.89 -13.93
CA TYR A 102 33.09 4.63 -13.59
C TYR A 102 34.57 4.78 -13.21
N ALA A 103 35.34 5.64 -13.89
CA ALA A 103 36.74 5.86 -13.56
C ALA A 103 36.92 6.43 -12.14
N GLN A 104 36.15 7.47 -11.81
CA GLN A 104 36.12 8.05 -10.47
C GLN A 104 35.69 7.02 -9.41
N ALA A 105 34.69 6.18 -9.71
CA ALA A 105 34.26 5.14 -8.78
C ALA A 105 35.37 4.14 -8.47
N VAL A 106 36.15 3.69 -9.46
CA VAL A 106 37.29 2.79 -9.24
C VAL A 106 38.38 3.44 -8.39
N GLU A 107 38.71 4.71 -8.67
CA GLU A 107 39.69 5.48 -7.89
C GLU A 107 39.26 5.62 -6.43
N GLU A 108 38.00 6.00 -6.20
CA GLU A 108 37.44 6.18 -4.86
C GLU A 108 37.35 4.85 -4.09
N PHE A 109 36.94 3.74 -4.71
CA PHE A 109 37.01 2.42 -4.05
C PHE A 109 38.45 2.01 -3.69
N GLY A 110 39.41 2.28 -4.57
CA GLY A 110 40.82 2.03 -4.30
C GLY A 110 41.36 2.90 -3.16
N ALA A 111 40.91 4.14 -3.05
CA ALA A 111 41.24 5.03 -1.93
C ALA A 111 40.60 4.55 -0.61
N ALA A 112 39.34 4.09 -0.65
CA ALA A 112 38.67 3.51 0.50
C ALA A 112 39.44 2.31 1.07
N ALA A 113 39.89 1.40 0.20
CA ALA A 113 40.70 0.24 0.60
C ALA A 113 42.03 0.65 1.25
N LYS A 114 42.71 1.67 0.70
CA LYS A 114 43.96 2.20 1.28
C LYS A 114 43.73 2.85 2.64
N ALA A 115 42.58 3.49 2.82
CA ALA A 115 42.18 4.13 4.07
C ALA A 115 41.64 3.15 5.12
N GLY A 116 41.56 1.85 4.82
CA GLY A 116 41.20 0.80 5.77
C GLY A 116 39.82 0.20 5.61
N TRP A 117 39.09 0.50 4.53
CA TRP A 117 37.87 -0.25 4.19
C TRP A 117 38.21 -1.69 3.82
N ASP A 118 37.25 -2.61 4.00
CA ASP A 118 37.46 -4.01 3.66
C ASP A 118 37.86 -4.17 2.19
N ARG A 119 39.05 -4.74 1.98
CA ARG A 119 39.68 -4.81 0.66
C ARG A 119 38.93 -5.76 -0.28
N ILE A 120 38.39 -6.85 0.25
CA ILE A 120 37.66 -7.83 -0.55
C ILE A 120 36.38 -7.17 -1.08
N GLU A 121 35.63 -6.51 -0.22
CA GLU A 121 34.45 -5.73 -0.58
C GLU A 121 34.77 -4.69 -1.66
N THR A 122 35.79 -3.85 -1.47
CA THR A 122 36.16 -2.83 -2.49
C THR A 122 36.60 -3.45 -3.81
N ASP A 123 37.35 -4.54 -3.79
CA ASP A 123 37.80 -5.23 -4.99
C ASP A 123 36.59 -5.78 -5.76
N LEU A 124 35.63 -6.40 -5.08
CA LEU A 124 34.40 -6.90 -5.71
C LEU A 124 33.48 -5.78 -6.22
N GLN A 125 33.44 -4.62 -5.55
CA GLN A 125 32.76 -3.45 -6.10
C GLN A 125 33.45 -2.94 -7.37
N ILE A 126 34.79 -2.87 -7.40
CA ILE A 126 35.56 -2.50 -8.59
C ILE A 126 35.32 -3.48 -9.74
N ALA A 127 35.29 -4.79 -9.47
CA ALA A 127 34.95 -5.79 -10.48
C ALA A 127 33.54 -5.58 -11.05
N ALA A 128 32.56 -5.25 -10.20
CA ALA A 128 31.21 -4.90 -10.62
C ALA A 128 31.15 -3.61 -11.46
N VAL A 129 32.04 -2.64 -11.19
CA VAL A 129 32.18 -1.42 -12.00
C VAL A 129 32.71 -1.78 -13.39
N HIS A 130 33.75 -2.60 -13.48
CA HIS A 130 34.30 -3.07 -14.75
C HIS A 130 33.28 -3.84 -15.59
N ALA A 131 32.49 -4.73 -14.98
CA ALA A 131 31.41 -5.42 -15.70
C ALA A 131 30.37 -4.44 -16.28
N ARG A 132 30.03 -3.35 -15.58
CA ARG A 132 29.13 -2.30 -16.12
C ARG A 132 29.77 -1.48 -17.25
N VAL A 133 31.08 -1.23 -17.17
CA VAL A 133 31.82 -0.58 -18.26
C VAL A 133 31.79 -1.46 -19.51
N ALA A 134 31.98 -2.77 -19.34
CA ALA A 134 31.87 -3.76 -20.41
C ALA A 134 30.46 -3.74 -21.02
N ASP A 135 29.41 -3.88 -20.21
CA ASP A 135 28.00 -3.83 -20.65
C ASP A 135 27.67 -2.60 -21.48
N GLY A 136 28.09 -1.41 -21.03
CA GLY A 136 27.89 -0.16 -21.77
C GLY A 136 28.65 -0.07 -23.11
N ALA A 137 29.73 -0.84 -23.26
CA ALA A 137 30.53 -0.87 -24.49
C ALA A 137 29.97 -1.83 -25.55
N VAL A 138 29.22 -2.88 -25.15
CA VAL A 138 28.70 -3.94 -26.02
C VAL A 138 28.00 -3.40 -27.28
N PRO A 139 27.06 -2.43 -27.22
CA PRO A 139 26.33 -2.00 -28.42
C PRO A 139 27.24 -1.40 -29.50
N ARG A 140 28.24 -0.61 -29.11
CA ARG A 140 29.21 0.00 -30.04
C ARG A 140 30.24 -1.02 -30.53
N ALA A 141 30.68 -1.91 -29.64
CA ALA A 141 31.59 -2.99 -30.00
C ALA A 141 30.97 -3.89 -31.08
N ASN A 142 29.69 -4.23 -30.95
CA ASN A 142 28.92 -5.00 -31.94
C ASN A 142 28.71 -4.24 -33.26
N ALA A 143 28.70 -2.90 -33.22
CA ALA A 143 28.66 -2.05 -34.41
C ALA A 143 30.03 -1.91 -35.12
N GLY A 144 31.08 -2.58 -34.62
CA GLY A 144 32.41 -2.57 -35.22
C GLY A 144 33.34 -1.45 -34.73
N ASP A 145 32.98 -0.73 -33.66
CA ASP A 145 33.84 0.30 -33.06
C ASP A 145 35.01 -0.37 -32.32
N ALA A 146 36.22 -0.23 -32.89
CA ALA A 146 37.45 -0.83 -32.36
C ALA A 146 37.82 -0.34 -30.95
N GLU A 147 37.54 0.93 -30.62
CA GLU A 147 37.82 1.48 -29.29
C GLU A 147 36.84 0.90 -28.27
N ALA A 148 35.57 0.75 -28.65
CA ALA A 148 34.58 0.07 -27.82
C ALA A 148 34.89 -1.42 -27.62
N GLN A 149 35.39 -2.11 -28.65
CA GLN A 149 35.83 -3.51 -28.55
C GLN A 149 37.01 -3.66 -27.59
N LYS A 150 38.03 -2.80 -27.71
CA LYS A 150 39.16 -2.79 -26.79
C LYS A 150 38.69 -2.50 -25.36
N ARG A 151 37.84 -1.51 -25.17
CA ARG A 151 37.28 -1.16 -23.85
C ARG A 151 36.48 -2.30 -23.24
N LEU A 152 35.68 -3.02 -24.03
CA LEU A 152 34.96 -4.22 -23.61
C LEU A 152 35.94 -5.30 -23.14
N HIS A 153 36.97 -5.59 -23.95
CA HIS A 153 37.99 -6.59 -23.63
C HIS A 153 38.76 -6.25 -22.35
N ASP A 154 39.28 -5.03 -22.23
CA ASP A 154 40.06 -4.59 -21.07
C ASP A 154 39.22 -4.63 -19.78
N ALA A 155 37.95 -4.22 -19.85
CA ALA A 155 37.04 -4.25 -18.71
C ALA A 155 36.70 -5.68 -18.27
N LEU A 156 36.41 -6.59 -19.21
CA LEU A 156 36.18 -8.01 -18.89
C LEU A 156 37.42 -8.66 -18.27
N ALA A 157 38.61 -8.37 -18.81
CA ALA A 157 39.87 -8.89 -18.28
C ALA A 157 40.13 -8.41 -16.84
N ALA A 158 39.88 -7.13 -16.55
CA ALA A 158 40.02 -6.56 -15.22
C ALA A 158 39.05 -7.21 -14.21
N ALA A 159 37.76 -7.35 -14.57
CA ALA A 159 36.77 -7.97 -13.71
C ALA A 159 37.08 -9.45 -13.42
N ASN A 160 37.41 -10.22 -14.46
CA ASN A 160 37.77 -11.64 -14.33
C ASN A 160 39.02 -11.85 -13.47
N LYS A 161 40.04 -10.99 -13.64
CA LYS A 161 41.25 -11.04 -12.83
C LYS A 161 40.92 -10.88 -11.35
N ILE A 162 40.11 -9.88 -10.99
CA ILE A 162 39.74 -9.65 -9.59
C ILE A 162 38.96 -10.84 -9.02
N LEU A 163 37.99 -11.39 -9.77
CA LEU A 163 37.25 -12.57 -9.31
C LEU A 163 38.15 -13.78 -9.09
N SER A 164 39.11 -14.00 -9.99
CA SER A 164 40.10 -15.07 -9.87
C SER A 164 40.97 -14.89 -8.63
N ASP A 165 41.55 -13.70 -8.45
CA ASP A 165 42.41 -13.32 -7.32
C ASP A 165 41.68 -13.36 -5.96
N ARG A 166 40.34 -13.33 -5.98
CA ARG A 166 39.48 -13.33 -4.78
C ARG A 166 38.62 -14.58 -4.66
N SER A 167 38.81 -15.60 -5.50
CA SER A 167 37.99 -16.82 -5.52
C SER A 167 37.86 -17.46 -4.13
N ALA A 168 38.99 -17.75 -3.47
CA ALA A 168 39.03 -18.40 -2.17
C ALA A 168 38.31 -17.62 -1.04
N GLN A 169 38.33 -16.29 -1.08
CA GLN A 169 37.65 -15.46 -0.07
C GLN A 169 36.23 -15.04 -0.48
N GLY A 170 35.95 -15.04 -1.78
CA GLY A 170 34.76 -14.45 -2.38
C GLY A 170 33.58 -15.42 -2.52
N GLU A 171 33.81 -16.73 -2.59
CA GLU A 171 32.75 -17.72 -2.80
C GLU A 171 31.63 -17.69 -1.75
N GLY A 172 31.93 -17.23 -0.53
CA GLY A 172 30.95 -17.03 0.55
C GLY A 172 30.23 -15.68 0.53
N LEU A 173 30.54 -14.79 -0.42
CA LEU A 173 30.04 -13.42 -0.47
C LEU A 173 29.03 -13.25 -1.62
N ALA A 174 27.87 -12.68 -1.31
CA ALA A 174 26.81 -12.43 -2.30
C ALA A 174 27.30 -11.56 -3.47
N GLN A 175 28.11 -10.53 -3.19
CA GLN A 175 28.66 -9.63 -4.19
C GLN A 175 29.56 -10.35 -5.21
N TRP A 176 30.32 -11.37 -4.79
CA TRP A 176 31.17 -12.15 -5.71
C TRP A 176 30.32 -12.90 -6.74
N HIS A 177 29.26 -13.56 -6.28
CA HIS A 177 28.30 -14.23 -7.16
C HIS A 177 27.53 -13.24 -8.04
N TYR A 178 27.22 -12.05 -7.53
CA TYR A 178 26.63 -10.99 -8.34
C TYR A 178 27.53 -10.58 -9.51
N VAL A 179 28.83 -10.38 -9.28
CA VAL A 179 29.78 -10.06 -10.36
C VAL A 179 29.91 -11.22 -11.34
N ARG A 180 29.94 -12.47 -10.88
CA ARG A 180 29.90 -13.64 -11.78
C ARG A 180 28.67 -13.65 -12.67
N GLY A 181 27.50 -13.33 -12.12
CA GLY A 181 26.27 -13.22 -12.90
C GLY A 181 26.36 -12.14 -13.98
N LEU A 182 26.96 -10.98 -13.65
CA LEU A 182 27.16 -9.90 -14.64
C LEU A 182 28.07 -10.34 -15.79
N LEU A 183 29.15 -11.06 -15.49
CA LEU A 183 30.07 -11.56 -16.52
C LEU A 183 29.43 -12.66 -17.37
N ALA A 184 28.68 -13.57 -16.76
CA ALA A 184 27.94 -14.60 -17.49
C ALA A 184 26.90 -14.00 -18.47
N GLU A 185 26.21 -12.91 -18.09
CA GLU A 185 25.34 -12.18 -19.03
C GLU A 185 26.12 -11.60 -20.22
N LEU A 186 27.32 -11.06 -19.98
CA LEU A 186 28.18 -10.50 -21.03
C LEU A 186 28.79 -11.57 -21.94
N GLU A 187 28.98 -12.77 -21.41
CA GLU A 187 29.43 -13.95 -22.17
C GLU A 187 28.29 -14.59 -22.97
N GLY A 188 27.04 -14.17 -22.73
CA GLY A 188 25.86 -14.73 -23.39
C GLY A 188 25.41 -16.07 -22.80
N ASP A 189 25.75 -16.35 -21.54
CA ASP A 189 25.31 -17.54 -20.80
C ASP A 189 24.24 -17.19 -19.74
N PRO A 190 22.95 -17.14 -20.12
CA PRO A 190 21.87 -16.85 -19.19
C PRO A 190 21.62 -17.97 -18.17
N ALA A 191 22.13 -19.18 -18.39
CA ALA A 191 22.00 -20.27 -17.41
C ALA A 191 22.98 -20.05 -16.26
N ALA A 192 24.25 -19.83 -16.55
CA ALA A 192 25.26 -19.49 -15.56
C ALA A 192 24.93 -18.19 -14.82
N ALA A 193 24.40 -17.18 -15.53
CA ALA A 193 23.96 -15.93 -14.91
C ALA A 193 22.85 -16.15 -13.87
N ARG A 194 21.83 -16.96 -14.20
CA ARG A 194 20.75 -17.30 -13.26
C ARG A 194 21.27 -18.03 -12.03
N GLU A 195 22.17 -19.00 -12.19
CA GLU A 195 22.75 -19.75 -11.08
C GLU A 195 23.57 -18.83 -10.14
N ALA A 196 24.37 -17.93 -10.72
CA ALA A 196 25.16 -16.98 -9.97
C ALA A 196 24.26 -16.00 -9.20
N TYR A 197 23.25 -15.40 -9.82
CA TYR A 197 22.33 -14.51 -9.11
C TYR A 197 21.44 -15.23 -8.07
N ALA A 198 21.05 -16.48 -8.34
CA ALA A 198 20.36 -17.31 -7.35
C ALA A 198 21.25 -17.58 -6.12
N SER A 199 22.56 -17.77 -6.33
CA SER A 199 23.52 -17.92 -5.23
C SER A 199 23.72 -16.61 -4.46
N ALA A 200 23.84 -15.48 -5.17
CA ALA A 200 23.93 -14.16 -4.54
C ALA A 200 22.73 -13.87 -3.63
N THR A 201 21.51 -14.09 -4.15
CA THR A 201 20.26 -13.86 -3.38
C THR A 201 20.03 -14.86 -2.25
N ARG A 202 20.69 -16.03 -2.28
CA ARG A 202 20.66 -16.99 -1.17
C ARG A 202 21.59 -16.59 -0.02
N LEU A 203 22.74 -15.99 -0.35
CA LEU A 203 23.72 -15.49 0.61
C LEU A 203 23.29 -14.15 1.24
N ASP A 204 22.70 -13.27 0.43
CA ASP A 204 22.12 -12.00 0.87
C ASP A 204 20.75 -11.81 0.20
N ALA A 205 19.69 -12.09 0.95
CA ALA A 205 18.31 -11.90 0.49
C ALA A 205 17.99 -10.42 0.18
N ASP A 206 18.77 -9.49 0.73
CA ASP A 206 18.65 -8.05 0.52
C ASP A 206 19.50 -7.54 -0.65
N HIS A 207 20.15 -8.43 -1.41
CA HIS A 207 20.90 -8.07 -2.60
C HIS A 207 19.99 -7.75 -3.80
N THR A 208 19.30 -6.60 -3.72
CA THR A 208 18.27 -6.15 -4.66
C THR A 208 18.70 -6.17 -6.12
N ALA A 209 19.95 -5.77 -6.42
CA ALA A 209 20.47 -5.75 -7.79
C ALA A 209 20.59 -7.15 -8.42
N ALA A 210 20.95 -8.18 -7.63
CA ALA A 210 21.06 -9.56 -8.09
C ALA A 210 19.67 -10.16 -8.27
N GLY A 211 18.79 -9.95 -7.29
CA GLY A 211 17.40 -10.42 -7.39
C GLY A 211 16.68 -9.81 -8.59
N PHE A 212 16.85 -8.52 -8.87
CA PHE A 212 16.20 -7.89 -10.03
C PHE A 212 16.65 -8.50 -11.35
N ARG A 213 17.96 -8.74 -11.50
CA ARG A 213 18.52 -9.38 -12.71
C ARG A 213 18.07 -10.83 -12.82
N LEU A 214 18.03 -11.59 -11.72
CA LEU A 214 17.49 -12.95 -11.68
C LEU A 214 16.03 -13.00 -12.14
N ALA A 215 15.17 -12.12 -11.62
CA ALA A 215 13.77 -12.06 -11.99
C ALA A 215 13.60 -11.78 -13.50
N ARG A 216 14.37 -10.82 -14.04
CA ARG A 216 14.35 -10.53 -15.48
C ARG A 216 14.83 -11.70 -16.35
N LEU A 217 15.82 -12.47 -15.90
CA LEU A 217 16.26 -13.67 -16.62
C LEU A 217 15.20 -14.77 -16.57
N TYR A 218 14.43 -14.88 -15.49
CA TYR A 218 13.26 -15.76 -15.44
C TYR A 218 12.15 -15.30 -16.39
N GLU A 219 11.85 -14.00 -16.44
CA GLU A 219 10.89 -13.43 -17.42
C GLU A 219 11.31 -13.74 -18.87
N GLN A 220 12.57 -13.50 -19.22
CA GLN A 220 13.09 -13.79 -20.56
C GLN A 220 13.04 -15.29 -20.91
N ALA A 221 13.10 -16.17 -19.90
CA ALA A 221 12.97 -17.60 -20.05
C ALA A 221 11.51 -18.11 -20.02
N GLY A 222 10.52 -17.22 -19.84
CA GLY A 222 9.11 -17.58 -19.68
C GLY A 222 8.80 -18.28 -18.34
N MET A 223 9.70 -18.22 -17.36
CA MET A 223 9.55 -18.83 -16.03
C MET A 223 8.86 -17.84 -15.08
N GLU A 224 7.62 -17.47 -15.39
CA GLU A 224 6.90 -16.41 -14.70
C GLU A 224 6.71 -16.65 -13.20
N ASP A 225 6.41 -17.89 -12.77
CA ASP A 225 6.25 -18.21 -11.34
C ASP A 225 7.54 -17.92 -10.56
N SER A 226 8.68 -18.33 -11.11
CA SER A 226 9.98 -18.06 -10.52
C SER A 226 10.32 -16.56 -10.52
N ALA A 227 9.90 -15.82 -11.56
CA ALA A 227 10.07 -14.37 -11.59
C ALA A 227 9.24 -13.68 -10.50
N LEU A 228 7.96 -14.05 -10.37
CA LEU A 228 7.06 -13.51 -9.34
C LEU A 228 7.53 -13.86 -7.93
N ASP A 229 8.05 -15.06 -7.69
CA ASP A 229 8.65 -15.44 -6.41
C ASP A 229 9.82 -14.53 -6.03
N VAL A 230 10.69 -14.21 -7.00
CA VAL A 230 11.82 -13.29 -6.78
C VAL A 230 11.30 -11.87 -6.55
N TYR A 231 10.34 -11.39 -7.33
CA TYR A 231 9.74 -10.06 -7.14
C TYR A 231 9.01 -9.93 -5.80
N ALA A 232 8.30 -10.96 -5.35
CA ALA A 232 7.65 -10.98 -4.04
C ALA A 232 8.68 -10.79 -2.91
N ARG A 233 9.82 -11.49 -2.98
CA ARG A 233 10.92 -11.31 -2.00
C ARG A 233 11.51 -9.90 -2.05
N LEU A 234 11.83 -9.41 -3.24
CA LEU A 234 12.39 -8.06 -3.43
C LEU A 234 11.47 -6.96 -2.90
N THR A 235 10.17 -7.15 -3.04
CA THR A 235 9.18 -6.16 -2.64
C THR A 235 8.72 -6.36 -1.20
N ALA A 236 9.09 -7.44 -0.51
CA ALA A 236 8.83 -7.58 0.92
C ALA A 236 9.65 -6.61 1.78
N GLN A 237 10.70 -6.00 1.20
CA GLN A 237 11.58 -5.06 1.90
C GLN A 237 10.91 -3.69 2.14
N PRO A 238 11.31 -2.94 3.19
CA PRO A 238 10.73 -1.64 3.51
C PRO A 238 10.83 -0.61 2.38
N ARG A 239 11.90 -0.66 1.60
CA ARG A 239 12.08 0.22 0.44
C ARG A 239 11.29 -0.36 -0.74
N ALA A 240 10.23 0.34 -1.14
CA ALA A 240 9.49 -0.03 -2.34
C ALA A 240 10.44 -0.05 -3.54
N PHE A 241 10.74 -1.24 -4.06
CA PHE A 241 11.56 -1.37 -5.24
C PHE A 241 10.68 -1.15 -6.48
N ALA A 242 10.52 0.12 -6.86
CA ALA A 242 9.53 0.56 -7.85
C ALA A 242 9.62 -0.23 -9.17
N ASN A 243 10.83 -0.50 -9.67
CA ASN A 243 11.01 -1.29 -10.89
C ASN A 243 10.56 -2.75 -10.75
N ALA A 244 10.82 -3.39 -9.60
CA ALA A 244 10.35 -4.74 -9.32
C ALA A 244 8.83 -4.80 -9.20
N LEU A 245 8.21 -3.82 -8.52
CA LEU A 245 6.75 -3.70 -8.42
C LEU A 245 6.10 -3.46 -9.78
N LEU A 246 6.69 -2.62 -10.63
CA LEU A 246 6.20 -2.38 -11.99
C LEU A 246 6.27 -3.64 -12.84
N ASN A 247 7.40 -4.34 -12.84
CA ASN A 247 7.53 -5.58 -13.61
C ASN A 247 6.58 -6.67 -13.10
N ALA A 248 6.48 -6.86 -11.78
CA ALA A 248 5.52 -7.79 -11.18
C ALA A 248 4.07 -7.44 -11.56
N SER A 249 3.71 -6.15 -11.60
CA SER A 249 2.37 -5.73 -12.00
C SER A 249 2.01 -6.11 -13.44
N LEU A 250 2.99 -6.10 -14.35
CA LEU A 250 2.78 -6.54 -15.73
C LEU A 250 2.56 -8.05 -15.80
N LEU A 251 3.36 -8.84 -15.07
CA LEU A 251 3.17 -10.30 -14.99
C LEU A 251 1.82 -10.68 -14.38
N TYR A 252 1.38 -9.98 -13.33
CA TYR A 252 0.04 -10.18 -12.77
C TYR A 252 -1.06 -9.75 -13.75
N GLU A 253 -0.89 -8.65 -14.49
CA GLU A 253 -1.84 -8.23 -15.52
C GLU A 253 -1.95 -9.27 -16.66
N ASP A 254 -0.82 -9.82 -17.13
CA ASP A 254 -0.76 -10.85 -18.17
C ASP A 254 -1.45 -12.16 -17.73
N ARG A 255 -1.42 -12.47 -16.43
CA ARG A 255 -2.13 -13.61 -15.81
C ARG A 255 -3.62 -13.37 -15.57
N GLY A 256 -4.07 -12.12 -15.64
CA GLY A 256 -5.43 -11.72 -15.27
C GLY A 256 -5.62 -11.44 -13.77
N ASP A 257 -4.55 -11.44 -12.99
CA ASP A 257 -4.51 -11.16 -11.54
C ASP A 257 -4.53 -9.63 -11.32
N TYR A 258 -5.61 -8.97 -11.76
CA TYR A 258 -5.68 -7.50 -11.77
C TYR A 258 -5.71 -6.87 -10.36
N ALA A 259 -6.09 -7.63 -9.32
CA ALA A 259 -6.07 -7.10 -7.96
C ALA A 259 -4.63 -6.95 -7.46
N GLU A 260 -3.82 -7.97 -7.64
CA GLU A 260 -2.40 -8.06 -7.32
C GLU A 260 -1.60 -7.03 -8.12
N ALA A 261 -1.88 -6.93 -9.43
CA ALA A 261 -1.27 -5.91 -10.29
C ALA A 261 -1.56 -4.49 -9.77
N ALA A 262 -2.82 -4.21 -9.41
CA ALA A 262 -3.21 -2.90 -8.88
C ALA A 262 -2.54 -2.60 -7.53
N ASP A 263 -2.38 -3.60 -6.67
CA ASP A 263 -1.72 -3.45 -5.38
C ASP A 263 -0.23 -3.15 -5.52
N CYS A 264 0.48 -3.85 -6.43
CA CYS A 264 1.86 -3.52 -6.78
C CYS A 264 2.00 -2.05 -7.20
N LEU A 265 1.10 -1.57 -8.05
CA LEU A 265 1.11 -0.20 -8.57
C LEU A 265 0.78 0.84 -7.51
N ARG A 266 -0.20 0.57 -6.63
CA ARG A 266 -0.52 1.45 -5.49
C ARG A 266 0.65 1.59 -4.54
N ARG A 267 1.40 0.51 -4.29
CA ARG A 267 2.62 0.56 -3.46
C ARG A 267 3.70 1.46 -4.05
N VAL A 268 3.88 1.45 -5.38
CA VAL A 268 4.77 2.43 -6.05
C VAL A 268 4.27 3.86 -5.81
N LEU A 269 2.97 4.10 -5.95
CA LEU A 269 2.39 5.45 -5.81
C LEU A 269 2.34 5.96 -4.36
N GLN A 270 2.41 5.08 -3.36
CA GLN A 270 2.54 5.47 -1.95
C GLN A 270 3.90 6.12 -1.67
N VAL A 271 4.96 5.68 -2.35
CA VAL A 271 6.32 6.25 -2.21
C VAL A 271 6.57 7.34 -3.24
N GLU A 272 6.07 7.18 -4.46
CA GLU A 272 6.23 8.12 -5.57
C GLU A 272 4.87 8.49 -6.19
N PRO A 273 4.09 9.42 -5.57
CA PRO A 273 2.73 9.77 -6.03
C PRO A 273 2.65 10.27 -7.47
N ASN A 274 3.75 10.81 -8.00
CA ASN A 274 3.86 11.34 -9.35
C ASN A 274 4.50 10.37 -10.35
N HIS A 275 4.69 9.09 -9.99
CA HIS A 275 5.30 8.11 -10.87
C HIS A 275 4.45 7.86 -12.13
N ARG A 276 4.89 8.40 -13.27
CA ARG A 276 4.12 8.42 -14.54
C ARG A 276 3.68 7.03 -15.01
N ARG A 277 4.59 6.04 -15.06
CA ARG A 277 4.27 4.68 -15.54
C ARG A 277 3.27 4.00 -14.62
N ALA A 278 3.52 4.00 -13.30
CA ALA A 278 2.62 3.42 -12.31
C ALA A 278 1.19 3.98 -12.41
N ARG A 279 1.02 5.31 -12.57
CA ARG A 279 -0.32 5.93 -12.77
C ARG A 279 -1.01 5.45 -14.06
N LEU A 280 -0.25 5.34 -15.15
CA LEU A 280 -0.78 4.86 -16.44
C LEU A 280 -1.20 3.40 -16.34
N PHE A 281 -0.32 2.53 -15.80
CA PHE A 281 -0.59 1.11 -15.64
C PHE A 281 -1.77 0.87 -14.69
N LEU A 282 -1.88 1.63 -13.59
CA LEU A 282 -2.99 1.46 -12.64
C LEU A 282 -4.33 1.75 -13.30
N LYS A 283 -4.41 2.78 -14.14
CA LYS A 283 -5.63 3.08 -14.90
C LYS A 283 -5.98 1.95 -15.88
N SER A 284 -4.98 1.34 -16.52
CA SER A 284 -5.16 0.16 -17.41
C SER A 284 -5.74 -1.01 -16.62
N VAL A 285 -5.04 -1.42 -15.57
CA VAL A 285 -5.40 -2.55 -14.70
C VAL A 285 -6.78 -2.35 -14.06
N GLU A 286 -7.11 -1.16 -13.57
CA GLU A 286 -8.43 -0.88 -12.99
C GLU A 286 -9.56 -0.94 -14.04
N SER A 287 -9.27 -0.59 -15.30
CA SER A 287 -10.22 -0.76 -16.40
C SER A 287 -10.42 -2.24 -16.72
N CYS A 288 -9.35 -3.04 -16.77
CA CYS A 288 -9.41 -4.48 -16.99
C CYS A 288 -10.09 -5.22 -15.84
N ARG A 289 -9.86 -4.81 -14.59
CA ARG A 289 -10.54 -5.33 -13.40
C ARG A 289 -12.05 -5.08 -13.45
N GLN A 290 -12.48 -3.96 -14.01
CA GLN A 290 -13.91 -3.68 -14.25
C GLN A 290 -14.49 -4.55 -15.38
N MET A 291 -13.65 -5.12 -16.25
CA MET A 291 -14.06 -6.05 -17.31
C MET A 291 -14.05 -7.52 -16.88
N VAL A 292 -13.18 -7.93 -15.94
CA VAL A 292 -12.99 -9.34 -15.55
C VAL A 292 -13.76 -9.78 -14.29
N ILE A 293 -14.54 -8.90 -13.67
CA ILE A 293 -15.65 -9.34 -12.80
C ILE A 293 -16.96 -8.99 -13.47
N ARG A 294 -17.56 -10.02 -14.08
CA ARG A 294 -18.96 -10.39 -13.82
C ARG A 294 -19.22 -11.86 -14.19
N GLU A 295 -18.39 -12.78 -13.71
CA GLU A 295 -18.90 -14.13 -13.42
C GLU A 295 -19.97 -14.04 -12.31
N PRO A 296 -21.09 -14.77 -12.43
CA PRO A 296 -22.22 -14.66 -11.51
C PRO A 296 -21.92 -15.46 -10.23
N GLY A 297 -21.21 -14.86 -9.28
CA GLY A 297 -20.90 -15.51 -8.01
C GLY A 297 -20.56 -14.57 -6.86
N ASP A 298 -19.98 -13.40 -7.13
CA ASP A 298 -19.75 -12.39 -6.09
C ASP A 298 -20.98 -11.50 -5.93
N GLU A 299 -21.53 -11.49 -4.72
CA GLU A 299 -22.89 -11.10 -4.34
C GLU A 299 -23.37 -9.79 -4.97
N ARG A 300 -23.95 -9.94 -6.17
CA ARG A 300 -24.85 -8.97 -6.76
C ARG A 300 -26.06 -8.89 -5.85
N ILE A 301 -26.39 -7.68 -5.39
CA ILE A 301 -27.79 -7.33 -5.11
C ILE A 301 -28.58 -7.86 -6.30
N ASP A 302 -29.43 -8.87 -6.07
CA ASP A 302 -30.24 -9.52 -7.10
C ASP A 302 -30.85 -8.42 -7.99
N PRO A 303 -30.77 -8.48 -9.34
CA PRO A 303 -31.44 -7.51 -10.20
C PRO A 303 -32.89 -7.23 -9.76
N ARG A 304 -33.56 -8.24 -9.21
CA ARG A 304 -34.86 -8.12 -8.56
C ARG A 304 -34.80 -7.31 -7.26
N GLN A 305 -33.88 -7.59 -6.34
CA GLN A 305 -33.69 -6.77 -5.12
C GLN A 305 -33.33 -5.32 -5.44
N ARG A 306 -32.50 -5.06 -6.46
CA ARG A 306 -32.16 -3.69 -6.88
C ARG A 306 -33.38 -2.96 -7.44
N MET A 307 -34.24 -3.67 -8.16
CA MET A 307 -35.51 -3.13 -8.65
C MET A 307 -36.53 -2.88 -7.52
N LEU A 308 -36.59 -3.78 -6.53
CA LEU A 308 -37.45 -3.61 -5.35
C LEU A 308 -36.95 -2.45 -4.45
N ALA A 309 -35.64 -2.19 -4.42
CA ALA A 309 -35.05 -1.08 -3.68
C ALA A 309 -35.22 0.30 -4.38
N SER A 310 -35.70 0.34 -5.63
CA SER A 310 -35.89 1.60 -6.37
C SER A 310 -36.95 2.50 -5.68
N PRO A 311 -36.63 3.76 -5.37
CA PRO A 311 -37.55 4.72 -4.77
C PRO A 311 -38.76 5.03 -5.67
N ILE A 312 -39.97 5.09 -5.08
CA ILE A 312 -41.22 5.40 -5.81
C ILE A 312 -41.17 6.79 -6.48
N SER A 313 -40.34 7.72 -5.96
CA SER A 313 -40.16 9.04 -6.54
C SER A 313 -39.54 9.03 -7.93
N GLU A 314 -38.82 7.97 -8.31
CA GLU A 314 -38.20 7.84 -9.63
C GLU A 314 -39.20 7.50 -10.74
N PHE A 315 -40.46 7.22 -10.37
CA PHE A 315 -41.48 6.79 -11.31
C PHE A 315 -42.52 7.88 -11.60
N GLU A 316 -42.98 7.88 -12.85
CA GLU A 316 -44.03 8.75 -13.37
C GLU A 316 -45.40 8.28 -12.87
N LEU A 317 -45.79 8.78 -11.71
CA LEU A 317 -47.13 8.63 -11.13
C LEU A 317 -47.83 9.99 -11.07
N SER A 318 -49.17 9.99 -11.08
CA SER A 318 -49.92 11.22 -10.85
C SER A 318 -49.59 11.83 -9.47
N VAL A 319 -49.75 13.15 -9.39
CA VAL A 319 -49.55 13.91 -8.13
C VAL A 319 -50.40 13.33 -7.00
N ARG A 320 -51.61 12.85 -7.32
CA ARG A 320 -52.53 12.21 -6.37
C ARG A 320 -51.98 10.87 -5.86
N ALA A 321 -51.55 9.98 -6.75
CA ALA A 321 -51.00 8.68 -6.37
C ALA A 321 -49.73 8.84 -5.52
N ARG A 322 -48.81 9.72 -5.92
CA ARG A 322 -47.57 10.00 -5.19
C ARG A 322 -47.83 10.56 -3.79
N ASN A 323 -48.79 11.49 -3.65
CA ASN A 323 -49.14 12.07 -2.36
C ASN A 323 -49.79 11.04 -1.42
N CYS A 324 -50.58 10.11 -1.95
CA CYS A 324 -51.17 9.04 -1.14
C CYS A 324 -50.09 8.04 -0.67
N LEU A 325 -49.23 7.56 -1.58
CA LEU A 325 -48.14 6.62 -1.25
C LEU A 325 -47.17 7.21 -0.22
N LYS A 326 -46.84 8.50 -0.34
CA LYS A 326 -46.01 9.21 0.65
C LYS A 326 -46.67 9.26 2.04
N LYS A 327 -48.00 9.46 2.12
CA LYS A 327 -48.73 9.46 3.40
C LYS A 327 -48.89 8.06 4.00
N MET A 328 -48.91 7.02 3.16
CA MET A 328 -48.85 5.62 3.58
C MET A 328 -47.42 5.16 3.95
N ASN A 329 -46.43 6.05 3.86
CA ASN A 329 -45.02 5.78 4.13
C ASN A 329 -44.39 4.70 3.24
N ILE A 330 -44.91 4.53 2.02
CA ILE A 330 -44.40 3.60 1.01
C ILE A 330 -43.31 4.33 0.23
N ARG A 331 -42.07 3.84 0.29
CA ARG A 331 -40.90 4.55 -0.25
C ARG A 331 -40.27 3.86 -1.43
N THR A 332 -40.34 2.53 -1.47
CA THR A 332 -39.69 1.71 -2.49
C THR A 332 -40.70 0.87 -3.25
N LEU A 333 -40.30 0.39 -4.43
CA LEU A 333 -41.09 -0.52 -5.25
C LEU A 333 -41.39 -1.83 -4.50
N GLY A 334 -40.48 -2.28 -3.63
CA GLY A 334 -40.65 -3.46 -2.78
C GLY A 334 -41.65 -3.27 -1.63
N ASP A 335 -41.77 -2.05 -1.09
CA ASP A 335 -42.82 -1.74 -0.12
C ASP A 335 -44.21 -1.85 -0.79
N LEU A 336 -44.29 -1.46 -2.07
CA LEU A 336 -45.53 -1.47 -2.83
C LEU A 336 -45.99 -2.89 -3.19
N THR A 337 -45.06 -3.82 -3.47
CA THR A 337 -45.39 -5.21 -3.79
C THR A 337 -45.87 -6.04 -2.59
N ARG A 338 -45.73 -5.51 -1.38
CA ARG A 338 -46.22 -6.13 -0.13
C ARG A 338 -47.66 -5.78 0.22
N LEU A 339 -48.26 -4.82 -0.50
CA LEU A 339 -49.64 -4.37 -0.26
C LEU A 339 -50.62 -5.03 -1.22
N ARG A 340 -51.84 -5.25 -0.74
CA ARG A 340 -52.99 -5.71 -1.52
C ARG A 340 -53.78 -4.53 -2.07
N GLU A 341 -54.54 -4.79 -3.13
CA GLU A 341 -55.37 -3.78 -3.79
C GLU A 341 -56.43 -3.18 -2.84
N GLU A 342 -57.01 -4.03 -2.00
CA GLU A 342 -58.01 -3.68 -1.00
C GLU A 342 -57.46 -2.68 0.04
N GLU A 343 -56.20 -2.86 0.45
CA GLU A 343 -55.52 -2.00 1.42
C GLU A 343 -55.22 -0.61 0.86
N LEU A 344 -54.92 -0.53 -0.44
CA LEU A 344 -54.75 0.75 -1.14
C LEU A 344 -56.10 1.48 -1.27
N LEU A 345 -57.17 0.78 -1.64
CA LEU A 345 -58.52 1.37 -1.80
C LEU A 345 -59.17 1.77 -0.48
N ALA A 346 -58.84 1.11 0.62
CA ALA A 346 -59.34 1.46 1.95
C ALA A 346 -58.78 2.80 2.47
N TYR A 347 -57.70 3.31 1.88
CA TYR A 347 -57.06 4.53 2.34
C TYR A 347 -57.79 5.79 1.87
N LYS A 348 -58.03 6.71 2.80
CA LYS A 348 -58.76 7.97 2.56
C LYS A 348 -58.13 8.77 1.41
N ASN A 349 -58.93 9.03 0.37
CA ASN A 349 -58.58 9.76 -0.86
C ASN A 349 -57.75 8.99 -1.90
N PHE A 350 -57.46 7.70 -1.68
CA PHE A 350 -56.99 6.81 -2.73
C PHE A 350 -58.18 6.42 -3.64
N GLY A 351 -58.01 6.43 -4.96
CA GLY A 351 -59.10 6.20 -5.91
C GLY A 351 -58.73 5.21 -7.00
N GLU A 352 -59.74 4.69 -7.71
CA GLU A 352 -59.57 3.67 -8.76
C GLU A 352 -58.57 4.09 -9.85
N THR A 353 -58.55 5.37 -10.23
CA THR A 353 -57.58 5.89 -11.21
C THR A 353 -56.14 5.75 -10.72
N SER A 354 -55.87 6.03 -9.44
CA SER A 354 -54.55 5.86 -8.83
C SER A 354 -54.16 4.38 -8.68
N LEU A 355 -55.14 3.50 -8.45
CA LEU A 355 -54.90 2.06 -8.44
C LEU A 355 -54.48 1.54 -9.81
N THR A 356 -55.17 1.96 -10.87
CA THR A 356 -54.84 1.58 -12.26
C THR A 356 -53.46 2.06 -12.67
N GLU A 357 -53.06 3.27 -12.27
CA GLU A 357 -51.71 3.81 -12.48
C GLU A 357 -50.63 2.95 -11.80
N ILE A 358 -50.86 2.53 -10.55
CA ILE A 358 -49.94 1.66 -9.80
C ILE A 358 -49.82 0.28 -10.44
N LYS A 359 -50.95 -0.32 -10.84
CA LYS A 359 -50.95 -1.62 -11.52
C LYS A 359 -50.18 -1.57 -12.83
N ALA A 360 -50.38 -0.53 -13.64
CA ALA A 360 -49.67 -0.35 -14.90
C ALA A 360 -48.15 -0.18 -14.68
N LEU A 361 -47.75 0.54 -13.64
CA LEU A 361 -46.34 0.71 -13.26
C LEU A 361 -45.70 -0.62 -12.84
N LEU A 362 -46.38 -1.40 -11.98
CA LEU A 362 -45.87 -2.70 -11.54
C LEU A 362 -45.80 -3.70 -12.70
N GLN A 363 -46.82 -3.73 -13.55
CA GLN A 363 -46.87 -4.60 -14.72
C GLN A 363 -45.74 -4.32 -15.71
N ARG A 364 -45.40 -3.04 -15.96
CA ARG A 364 -44.25 -2.64 -16.80
C ARG A 364 -42.90 -3.12 -16.25
N ARG A 365 -42.82 -3.44 -14.95
CA ARG A 365 -41.62 -3.95 -14.28
C ARG A 365 -41.70 -5.45 -13.95
N GLY A 366 -42.72 -6.15 -14.47
CA GLY A 366 -42.92 -7.58 -14.24
C GLY A 366 -43.35 -7.93 -12.82
N LEU A 367 -43.97 -6.99 -12.10
CA LEU A 367 -44.39 -7.11 -10.71
C LEU A 367 -45.91 -7.02 -10.56
N LYS A 368 -46.43 -7.57 -9.47
CA LYS A 368 -47.84 -7.53 -9.07
C LYS A 368 -47.99 -7.06 -7.62
N LEU A 369 -49.14 -6.46 -7.31
CA LEU A 369 -49.53 -6.18 -5.92
C LEU A 369 -49.70 -7.50 -5.17
N GLY A 370 -49.24 -7.56 -3.91
CA GLY A 370 -49.33 -8.73 -3.05
C GLY A 370 -48.30 -9.85 -3.29
N GLN A 371 -47.51 -9.83 -4.38
CA GLN A 371 -46.54 -10.92 -4.66
C GLN A 371 -45.40 -11.01 -3.63
N GLY A 372 -45.10 -9.91 -2.92
CA GLY A 372 -44.11 -9.90 -1.84
C GLY A 372 -44.57 -10.62 -0.58
N LEU A 373 -45.81 -11.11 -0.55
CA LEU A 373 -46.38 -11.92 0.53
C LEU A 373 -46.26 -13.43 0.26
N GLU A 374 -45.96 -13.85 -0.98
CA GLU A 374 -45.88 -15.27 -1.39
C GLU A 374 -44.44 -15.86 -1.34
N GLU A 375 -43.40 -15.03 -1.25
CA GLU A 375 -41.98 -15.45 -1.30
C GLU A 375 -41.37 -15.95 0.03
N ALA A 376 -42.17 -16.61 0.87
CA ALA A 376 -41.65 -17.38 2.00
C ALA A 376 -41.84 -18.89 1.73
N PRO A 377 -40.81 -19.62 1.25
CA PRO A 377 -40.87 -21.07 1.26
C PRO A 377 -40.55 -21.59 2.67
N ALA A 378 -41.46 -22.39 3.19
CA ALA A 378 -41.22 -23.30 4.30
C ALA A 378 -40.22 -24.39 3.86
N GLU A 379 -39.19 -24.66 4.67
CA GLU A 379 -38.73 -25.99 5.14
C GLU A 379 -37.45 -25.85 6.00
N PRO A 380 -37.18 -26.80 6.92
CA PRO A 380 -36.33 -26.62 8.09
C PRO A 380 -34.91 -27.18 7.92
N VAL A 381 -33.88 -26.46 8.39
CA VAL A 381 -32.50 -26.96 8.45
C VAL A 381 -31.88 -26.66 9.82
N GLU A 382 -31.25 -27.70 10.38
CA GLU A 382 -30.69 -27.83 11.71
C GLU A 382 -29.67 -26.74 12.09
N ALA A 383 -29.73 -26.31 13.36
CA ALA A 383 -28.87 -25.29 13.93
C ALA A 383 -27.60 -25.88 14.56
N ALA A 384 -26.44 -25.52 14.02
CA ALA A 384 -25.18 -25.45 14.78
C ALA A 384 -25.11 -24.07 15.50
N PRO A 385 -24.43 -23.96 16.66
CA PRO A 385 -24.79 -23.01 17.70
C PRO A 385 -24.42 -21.57 17.37
N ILE A 386 -25.42 -20.69 17.47
CA ILE A 386 -25.26 -19.23 17.46
C ILE A 386 -24.53 -18.84 18.75
N ALA A 387 -23.40 -18.14 18.60
CA ALA A 387 -22.71 -17.49 19.71
C ALA A 387 -23.70 -16.57 20.46
N ALA A 388 -23.75 -16.72 21.78
CA ALA A 388 -24.68 -15.97 22.64
C ALA A 388 -24.54 -14.44 22.43
N PRO A 389 -25.65 -13.70 22.36
CA PRO A 389 -25.60 -12.24 22.33
C PRO A 389 -24.99 -11.72 23.65
N PRO A 390 -24.21 -10.61 23.63
CA PRO A 390 -23.63 -10.04 24.83
C PRO A 390 -24.73 -9.65 25.84
N PRO A 391 -24.42 -9.66 27.16
CA PRO A 391 -25.40 -9.45 28.21
C PRO A 391 -26.05 -8.07 28.10
N ARG A 392 -27.38 -8.03 28.27
CA ARG A 392 -28.15 -6.78 28.31
C ARG A 392 -27.74 -5.95 29.53
N PRO A 393 -27.56 -4.62 29.40
CA PRO A 393 -27.25 -3.76 30.53
C PRO A 393 -28.38 -3.75 31.57
N VAL A 394 -27.99 -3.76 32.84
CA VAL A 394 -28.90 -3.75 34.00
C VAL A 394 -29.58 -2.38 34.07
N VAL A 395 -30.88 -2.35 33.76
CA VAL A 395 -31.73 -1.17 34.02
C VAL A 395 -32.42 -1.38 35.39
N PRO A 396 -32.38 -0.41 36.32
CA PRO A 396 -33.08 -0.52 37.58
C PRO A 396 -34.59 -0.76 37.38
N PRO A 397 -35.23 -1.65 38.16
CA PRO A 397 -36.64 -1.97 38.00
C PRO A 397 -37.50 -0.71 38.19
N GLY A 398 -38.33 -0.39 37.19
CA GLY A 398 -39.21 0.79 37.18
C GLY A 398 -38.88 1.86 36.12
N GLN A 399 -37.82 1.71 35.33
CA GLN A 399 -37.40 2.70 34.32
C GLN A 399 -37.48 2.22 32.85
N GLU A 400 -38.13 1.09 32.57
CA GLU A 400 -38.23 0.49 31.23
C GLU A 400 -38.88 1.44 30.20
N GLY A 401 -39.79 2.31 30.63
CA GLY A 401 -40.45 3.31 29.77
C GLY A 401 -39.51 4.40 29.25
N VAL A 402 -38.38 4.65 29.92
CA VAL A 402 -37.43 5.72 29.53
C VAL A 402 -36.53 5.27 28.37
N LEU A 403 -36.37 3.97 28.16
CA LEU A 403 -35.49 3.41 27.12
C LEU A 403 -36.03 3.65 25.70
N GLY A 404 -37.36 3.77 25.54
CA GLY A 404 -38.01 4.07 24.26
C GLY A 404 -37.96 5.54 23.86
N VAL A 405 -37.46 6.42 24.73
CA VAL A 405 -37.34 7.86 24.46
C VAL A 405 -36.31 8.10 23.37
N SER A 406 -36.65 8.99 22.43
CA SER A 406 -35.76 9.36 21.33
C SER A 406 -34.57 10.17 21.84
N VAL A 407 -33.36 9.87 21.35
CA VAL A 407 -32.17 10.69 21.66
C VAL A 407 -32.30 12.14 21.17
N ALA A 408 -33.27 12.43 20.28
CA ALA A 408 -33.58 13.79 19.85
C ALA A 408 -34.13 14.67 20.98
N GLU A 409 -34.70 14.06 22.03
CA GLU A 409 -35.28 14.76 23.19
C GLU A 409 -34.22 15.16 24.24
N LEU A 410 -32.95 14.78 24.07
CA LEU A 410 -31.88 15.10 25.01
C LEU A 410 -31.30 16.52 24.83
N GLU A 411 -31.84 17.32 23.90
CA GLU A 411 -31.38 18.69 23.59
C GLU A 411 -29.86 18.82 23.46
N LEU A 412 -29.22 17.82 22.86
CA LEU A 412 -27.77 17.75 22.71
C LEU A 412 -27.26 18.75 21.66
N SER A 413 -26.02 19.19 21.82
CA SER A 413 -25.28 19.99 20.85
C SER A 413 -25.24 19.34 19.46
N VAL A 414 -25.05 20.18 18.45
CA VAL A 414 -25.00 19.74 17.04
C VAL A 414 -23.93 18.67 16.81
N ARG A 415 -22.82 18.72 17.56
CA ARG A 415 -21.71 17.76 17.48
C ARG A 415 -22.11 16.39 18.02
N SER A 416 -22.70 16.36 19.21
CA SER A 416 -23.16 15.14 19.89
C SER A 416 -24.29 14.48 19.08
N ARG A 417 -25.23 15.26 18.56
CA ARG A 417 -26.32 14.76 17.70
C ARG A 417 -25.85 14.14 16.39
N ARG A 418 -24.88 14.78 15.70
CA ARG A 418 -24.30 14.23 14.45
C ARG A 418 -23.51 12.94 14.69
N CYS A 419 -22.94 12.78 15.88
CA CYS A 419 -22.28 11.53 16.27
C CYS A 419 -23.29 10.40 16.46
N LEU A 420 -24.34 10.62 17.27
CA LEU A 420 -25.39 9.62 17.52
C LEU A 420 -26.08 9.19 16.22
N GLN A 421 -26.34 10.13 15.30
CA GLN A 421 -26.89 9.84 13.97
C GLN A 421 -25.97 8.94 13.13
N ARG A 422 -24.65 9.13 13.22
CA ARG A 422 -23.68 8.32 12.48
C ARG A 422 -23.58 6.91 13.02
N LEU A 423 -23.71 6.76 14.33
CA LEU A 423 -23.76 5.46 15.01
C LEU A 423 -25.16 4.81 14.91
N ASN A 424 -26.11 5.45 14.22
CA ASN A 424 -27.49 5.01 14.07
C ASN A 424 -28.22 4.77 15.43
N ILE A 425 -27.82 5.51 16.47
CA ILE A 425 -28.41 5.47 17.80
C ILE A 425 -29.68 6.34 17.78
N LYS A 426 -30.85 5.74 18.01
CA LYS A 426 -32.15 6.42 17.89
C LYS A 426 -32.85 6.58 19.22
N THR A 427 -32.63 5.66 20.15
CA THR A 427 -33.29 5.63 21.45
C THR A 427 -32.29 5.68 22.60
N LEU A 428 -32.74 6.04 23.80
CA LEU A 428 -31.92 5.92 25.01
C LEU A 428 -31.50 4.48 25.27
N GLY A 429 -32.34 3.51 24.91
CA GLY A 429 -32.01 2.08 24.95
C GLY A 429 -30.85 1.68 24.04
N ASP A 430 -30.71 2.32 22.88
CA ASP A 430 -29.56 2.11 21.99
C ASP A 430 -28.30 2.75 22.58
N LEU A 431 -28.45 3.93 23.20
CA LEU A 431 -27.33 4.74 23.69
C LEU A 431 -26.64 4.11 24.91
N VAL A 432 -27.40 3.53 25.85
CA VAL A 432 -26.84 2.91 27.07
C VAL A 432 -26.05 1.62 26.81
N GLN A 433 -26.10 1.08 25.59
CA GLN A 433 -25.32 -0.09 25.18
C GLN A 433 -23.87 0.24 24.83
N TYR A 434 -23.56 1.52 24.59
CA TYR A 434 -22.21 1.96 24.24
C TYR A 434 -21.42 2.32 25.49
N SER A 435 -20.14 1.97 25.50
CA SER A 435 -19.20 2.45 26.51
C SER A 435 -18.62 3.81 26.15
N GLU A 436 -18.04 4.50 27.13
CA GLU A 436 -17.33 5.76 26.90
C GLU A 436 -16.21 5.62 25.86
N ALA A 437 -15.50 4.49 25.88
CA ALA A 437 -14.45 4.18 24.93
C ALA A 437 -14.98 4.02 23.50
N ASP A 438 -16.16 3.41 23.33
CA ASP A 438 -16.75 3.20 22.00
C ASP A 438 -17.21 4.53 21.38
N LEU A 439 -17.73 5.45 22.20
CA LEU A 439 -18.08 6.80 21.75
C LEU A 439 -16.83 7.63 21.42
N LEU A 440 -15.78 7.56 22.25
CA LEU A 440 -14.51 8.26 22.02
C LEU A 440 -13.73 7.75 20.81
N ALA A 441 -13.90 6.47 20.43
CA ALA A 441 -13.32 5.90 19.22
C ALA A 441 -13.93 6.49 17.92
N THR A 442 -15.05 7.22 18.01
CA THR A 442 -15.72 7.79 16.85
C THR A 442 -15.01 9.05 16.35
N ARG A 443 -14.68 9.08 15.04
CA ARG A 443 -14.00 10.22 14.39
C ARG A 443 -14.72 11.55 14.65
N ASN A 444 -13.97 12.55 15.14
CA ASN A 444 -14.40 13.90 15.50
C ASN A 444 -15.36 14.01 16.71
N PHE A 445 -15.50 12.94 17.50
CA PHE A 445 -16.12 12.96 18.82
C PHE A 445 -15.06 13.27 19.89
N GLY A 446 -15.43 13.99 20.95
CA GLY A 446 -14.48 14.46 21.96
C GLY A 446 -15.07 14.51 23.37
N VAL A 447 -14.21 14.72 24.36
CA VAL A 447 -14.54 14.64 25.80
C VAL A 447 -15.68 15.59 26.20
N THR A 448 -15.79 16.75 25.59
CA THR A 448 -16.89 17.71 25.85
C THR A 448 -18.25 17.15 25.44
N SER A 449 -18.34 16.46 24.30
CA SER A 449 -19.55 15.78 23.83
C SER A 449 -19.89 14.55 24.68
N LEU A 450 -18.86 13.85 25.19
CA LEU A 450 -19.04 12.74 26.11
C LEU A 450 -19.65 13.20 27.44
N ASN A 451 -19.11 14.28 28.03
CA ASN A 451 -19.60 14.84 29.29
C ASN A 451 -21.05 15.35 29.15
N GLU A 452 -21.38 15.94 27.99
CA GLU A 452 -22.75 16.37 27.66
C GLU A 452 -23.72 15.18 27.63
N ILE A 453 -23.35 14.08 26.97
CA ILE A 453 -24.18 12.86 26.94
C ILE A 453 -24.33 12.26 28.34
N ARG A 454 -23.26 12.21 29.14
CA ARG A 454 -23.30 11.72 30.53
C ARG A 454 -24.25 12.54 31.40
N ALA A 455 -24.18 13.87 31.31
CA ALA A 455 -25.06 14.75 32.08
C ALA A 455 -26.54 14.50 31.73
N ARG A 456 -26.86 14.40 30.44
CA ARG A 456 -28.25 14.17 29.98
C ARG A 456 -28.79 12.78 30.29
N LEU A 457 -27.93 11.76 30.31
CA LEU A 457 -28.32 10.42 30.77
C LEU A 457 -28.53 10.40 32.29
N ALA A 458 -27.67 11.07 33.06
CA ALA A 458 -27.77 11.15 34.51
C ALA A 458 -29.05 11.87 34.98
N GLU A 459 -29.48 12.93 34.29
CA GLU A 459 -30.78 13.61 34.53
C GLU A 459 -31.98 12.63 34.45
N ARG A 460 -31.82 11.54 33.70
CA ARG A 460 -32.86 10.52 33.48
C ARG A 460 -32.57 9.20 34.21
N GLY A 461 -31.57 9.19 35.10
CA GLY A 461 -31.18 8.02 35.89
C GLY A 461 -30.45 6.92 35.12
N LEU A 462 -29.98 7.21 33.90
CA LEU A 462 -29.28 6.26 33.02
C LEU A 462 -27.77 6.49 33.03
N GLN A 463 -27.02 5.43 32.72
CA GLN A 463 -25.55 5.48 32.57
C GLN A 463 -25.13 4.69 31.32
N LEU A 464 -23.95 5.03 30.77
CA LEU A 464 -23.34 4.31 29.66
C LEU A 464 -22.81 2.95 30.14
N ALA A 465 -22.61 2.01 29.21
CA ALA A 465 -22.06 0.71 29.53
C ALA A 465 -20.64 0.83 30.09
N VAL A 466 -20.35 0.12 31.18
CA VAL A 466 -18.99 -0.02 31.71
C VAL A 466 -18.30 -1.12 30.91
N LYS A 467 -17.17 -0.79 30.28
CA LYS A 467 -16.32 -1.79 29.63
C LYS A 467 -15.45 -2.41 30.73
N GLU A 468 -15.75 -3.62 31.18
CA GLU A 468 -14.77 -4.39 31.95
C GLU A 468 -13.57 -4.69 31.03
N GLY A 469 -12.37 -4.47 31.55
CA GLY A 469 -11.11 -4.39 30.81
C GLY A 469 -10.72 -5.66 30.07
#